data_AF-A0A1C9C8Q7-F1
#
_entry.id   AF-A0A1C9C8Q7-F1
#
_cell.length_a   1.000
_cell.length_b   1.000
_cell.length_c   1.000
_cell.angle_alpha   90.00
_cell.angle_beta   90.00
_cell.angle_gamma   90.00
#
_symmetry.space_group_name_H-M   'P 1'
#
loop_
_entity.id
_entity.type
_entity.pdbx_description
1 polymer ?
#
loop_
_entity_poly.entity_id
_entity_poly.type
_entity_poly.pdbx_seq_one_letter_code
_entity_poly.pdbx_strand_id
1 'polypeptide(L)'
;MDNSYCLIRVSINQKIVLYYFDNNQKVKNINYPICFTSYSANLIYRLLSIHNCFQLCSISHILYMSQELYKAELCLIFNQNYIQD
;
A
#
# COMPACT_ATOMS: atom_id res chain seq x y z
N MET A 1 -16.83 1.33 -0.37
CA MET A 1 -15.37 1.36 -0.53
C MET A 1 -15.06 2.33 -1.65
N ASP A 2 -13.90 2.98 -1.59
CA ASP A 2 -13.47 3.91 -2.63
C ASP A 2 -13.31 3.20 -3.98
N ASN A 3 -13.28 3.96 -5.07
CA ASN A 3 -12.98 3.45 -6.42
C ASN A 3 -11.49 3.10 -6.59
N SER A 4 -10.69 3.14 -5.53
CA SER A 4 -9.29 2.74 -5.52
C SER A 4 -9.12 1.43 -4.77
N TYR A 5 -8.03 0.71 -5.04
CA TYR A 5 -7.65 -0.47 -4.27
C TYR A 5 -6.14 -0.55 -4.08
N CYS A 6 -5.73 -1.28 -3.05
CA CYS A 6 -4.33 -1.51 -2.74
C CYS A 6 -3.95 -2.97 -2.78
N LEU A 7 -2.73 -3.22 -3.24
CA LEU A 7 -2.10 -4.53 -3.20
C LEU A 7 -0.76 -4.41 -2.49
N ILE A 8 -0.60 -5.13 -1.39
CA ILE A 8 0.62 -5.14 -0.59
C ILE A 8 1.33 -6.47 -0.83
N ARG A 9 2.65 -6.43 -0.94
CA ARG A 9 3.51 -7.60 -1.07
C ARG A 9 4.74 -7.43 -0.22
N VAL A 10 5.21 -8.54 0.33
CA VAL A 10 6.55 -8.66 0.89
C VAL A 10 7.41 -9.35 -0.17
N SER A 11 8.43 -8.65 -0.67
CA SER A 11 9.36 -9.19 -1.67
C SER A 11 10.42 -10.09 -1.04
N ILE A 12 11.09 -10.89 -1.88
CA ILE A 12 12.18 -11.82 -1.49
C ILE A 12 13.30 -11.12 -0.71
N ASN A 13 13.54 -9.83 -0.99
CA ASN A 13 14.58 -9.04 -0.31
C ASN A 13 14.06 -8.33 0.95
N GLN A 14 13.02 -8.87 1.59
CA GLN A 14 12.42 -8.32 2.81
C GLN A 14 11.97 -6.86 2.68
N LYS A 15 11.53 -6.45 1.49
CA LYS A 15 10.91 -5.13 1.26
C LYS A 15 9.40 -5.26 1.19
N ILE A 16 8.70 -4.33 1.84
CA ILE A 16 7.27 -4.11 1.63
C ILE A 16 7.10 -3.28 0.34
N VAL A 17 6.19 -3.74 -0.50
CA VAL A 17 5.78 -3.08 -1.74
C VAL A 17 4.28 -2.87 -1.65
N LEU A 18 3.84 -1.61 -1.75
CA LEU A 18 2.43 -1.23 -1.81
C LEU A 18 2.13 -0.65 -3.19
N TYR A 19 1.22 -1.29 -3.91
CA TYR A 19 0.66 -0.81 -5.16
C TYR A 19 -0.68 -0.15 -4.88
N TYR A 20 -0.82 1.11 -5.28
CA TYR A 20 -2.07 1.87 -5.19
C TYR A 20 -2.65 2.06 -6.59
N PHE A 21 -3.87 1.56 -6.80
CA PHE A 21 -4.62 1.68 -8.05
C PHE A 21 -5.75 2.67 -7.85
N ASP A 22 -5.81 3.69 -8.69
CA ASP A 22 -6.88 4.68 -8.70
C ASP A 22 -7.71 4.54 -9.99
N ASN A 23 -8.92 4.01 -9.88
CA ASN A 23 -9.81 3.85 -11.05
C ASN A 23 -10.46 5.17 -11.50
N ASN A 24 -10.29 6.27 -10.76
CA ASN A 24 -10.82 7.56 -11.17
C ASN A 24 -9.92 8.28 -12.20
N GLN A 25 -8.71 7.77 -12.48
CA GLN A 25 -7.84 8.28 -13.54
C GLN A 25 -8.36 7.89 -14.94
N LYS A 26 -9.52 8.42 -15.34
CA LYS A 26 -10.13 8.24 -16.66
C LYS A 26 -9.32 8.83 -17.83
N VAL A 27 -8.17 9.46 -17.56
CA VAL A 27 -7.51 10.40 -18.50
C VAL A 27 -6.30 9.81 -19.22
N LYS A 28 -5.79 8.63 -18.84
CA LYS A 28 -4.64 8.01 -19.53
C LYS A 28 -4.91 6.52 -19.73
N ASN A 29 -4.83 6.05 -20.97
CA ASN A 29 -5.04 4.65 -21.40
C ASN A 29 -4.10 3.60 -20.76
N ILE A 30 -3.41 3.95 -19.66
CA ILE A 30 -2.45 3.12 -18.96
C ILE A 30 -2.81 3.22 -17.47
N ASN A 31 -3.54 2.22 -16.96
CA ASN A 31 -3.78 2.04 -15.53
C ASN A 31 -2.50 1.53 -14.86
N TYR A 32 -1.54 2.42 -14.61
CA TYR A 32 -0.31 2.07 -13.90
C TYR A 32 -0.45 2.43 -12.41
N PRO A 33 -0.22 1.48 -11.49
CA PRO A 33 -0.32 1.77 -10.07
C PRO A 33 0.81 2.67 -9.60
N ILE A 34 0.53 3.46 -8.57
CA ILE A 34 1.57 4.13 -7.81
C ILE A 34 2.22 3.09 -6.89
N CYS A 35 3.53 2.93 -7.01
CA CYS A 35 4.28 1.92 -6.26
C CYS A 35 5.09 2.59 -5.15
N PHE A 36 4.82 2.22 -3.91
CA PHE A 36 5.59 2.60 -2.74
C PHE A 36 6.40 1.40 -2.26
N THR A 37 7.70 1.58 -2.07
CA THR A 37 8.59 0.49 -1.65
C THR A 37 9.45 0.92 -0.49
N SER A 38 9.59 0.08 0.53
CA SER A 38 10.45 0.33 1.67
C SER A 38 10.83 -0.97 2.39
N TYR A 39 11.82 -0.89 3.27
CA TYR A 39 12.15 -1.94 4.23
C TYR A 39 11.35 -1.86 5.54
N SER A 40 10.54 -0.80 5.72
CA SER A 40 9.67 -0.66 6.89
C SER A 40 8.35 0.02 6.54
N ALA A 41 7.28 -0.42 7.21
CA ALA A 41 5.94 0.14 7.10
C ALA A 41 5.91 1.62 7.53
N ASN A 42 6.71 2.00 8.55
CA ASN A 42 6.83 3.40 8.99
C ASN A 42 7.27 4.35 7.86
N LEU A 43 8.22 3.92 7.04
CA LEU A 43 8.65 4.71 5.89
C LEU A 43 7.57 4.75 4.80
N ILE A 44 6.80 3.68 4.60
CA ILE A 44 5.64 3.69 3.71
C ILE A 44 4.57 4.66 4.22
N TYR A 45 4.25 4.66 5.51
CA TYR A 45 3.32 5.62 6.10
C TYR A 45 3.77 7.06 5.87
N ARG A 46 5.07 7.33 6.05
CA ARG A 46 5.63 8.67 5.77
C ARG A 46 5.46 9.04 4.30
N LEU A 47 5.74 8.12 3.38
CA LEU A 47 5.55 8.34 1.93
C LEU A 47 4.08 8.57 1.58
N LEU A 48 3.16 7.79 2.16
CA LEU A 48 1.72 7.96 1.96
C LEU A 48 1.25 9.33 2.47
N SER A 49 1.69 9.75 3.66
CA SER A 49 1.27 11.02 4.27
C SER A 49 1.64 12.26 3.46
N ILE A 50 2.71 12.20 2.65
CA ILE A 50 3.17 13.31 1.81
C ILE A 50 2.66 13.21 0.36
N HIS A 51 2.03 12.09 -0.02
CA HIS A 51 1.56 11.86 -1.37
C HIS A 51 0.06 12.15 -1.50
N ASN A 52 -0.34 12.78 -2.61
CA ASN A 52 -1.73 13.22 -2.84
C ASN A 52 -2.76 12.08 -2.86
N CYS A 53 -2.33 10.83 -3.09
CA CYS A 53 -3.23 9.67 -3.07
C CYS A 53 -3.93 9.50 -1.71
N PHE A 54 -3.27 9.89 -0.61
CA PHE A 54 -3.84 9.75 0.73
C PHE A 54 -5.03 10.68 0.96
N GLN A 55 -5.04 11.86 0.32
CA GLN A 55 -6.17 12.79 0.37
C GLN A 55 -7.41 12.27 -0.37
N LEU A 56 -7.22 11.33 -1.30
CA LEU A 56 -8.30 10.74 -2.09
C LEU A 56 -8.90 9.49 -1.43
N CYS A 57 -8.25 8.96 -0.39
CA CYS A 57 -8.71 7.78 0.33
C CYS A 57 -9.68 8.16 1.45
N SER A 58 -10.77 7.41 1.57
CA SER A 58 -11.63 7.44 2.75
C SER A 58 -10.90 6.92 3.98
N ILE A 59 -11.37 7.34 5.16
CA ILE A 59 -10.81 6.91 6.45
C ILE A 59 -10.84 5.39 6.59
N SER A 60 -11.89 4.72 6.11
CA SER A 60 -11.99 3.26 6.15
C SER A 60 -10.95 2.59 5.27
N HIS A 61 -10.65 3.14 4.09
CA HIS A 61 -9.60 2.63 3.21
C HIS A 61 -8.21 2.83 3.81
N ILE A 62 -7.97 4.00 4.41
CA ILE A 62 -6.72 4.29 5.13
C ILE A 62 -6.52 3.31 6.30
N LEU A 63 -7.58 3.04 7.07
CA LEU A 63 -7.53 2.11 8.18
C LEU A 63 -7.20 0.68 7.71
N TYR A 64 -7.87 0.21 6.65
CA TYR A 64 -7.57 -1.09 6.03
C TYR A 64 -6.11 -1.18 5.57
N MET A 65 -5.62 -0.20 4.80
CA MET A 65 -4.22 -0.16 4.37
C MET A 65 -3.25 -0.20 5.56
N SER A 66 -3.56 0.52 6.63
CA SER A 66 -2.70 0.57 7.81
C SER A 66 -2.66 -0.75 8.55
N GLN A 67 -3.79 -1.48 8.63
CA GLN A 67 -3.83 -2.82 9.19
C GLN A 67 -2.99 -3.80 8.35
N GLU A 68 -3.12 -3.76 7.04
CA GLU A 68 -2.37 -4.64 6.13
C GLU A 68 -0.87 -4.35 6.10
N LEU A 69 -0.47 -3.07 6.10
CA LEU A 69 0.94 -2.69 6.21
C LEU A 69 1.55 -3.11 7.54
N TYR A 70 0.79 -3.02 8.63
CA TYR A 70 1.25 -3.49 9.93
C TYR A 70 1.42 -5.02 9.96
N LYS A 71 0.48 -5.79 9.38
CA LYS A 71 0.63 -7.24 9.21
C LYS A 71 1.88 -7.57 8.39
N ALA A 72 2.12 -6.87 7.28
CA ALA A 72 3.30 -7.06 6.44
C ALA A 72 4.61 -6.80 7.21
N GLU A 73 4.65 -5.76 8.06
CA GLU A 73 5.78 -5.47 8.95
C GLU A 73 6.03 -6.61 9.94
N LEU A 74 4.97 -7.14 10.57
CA LEU A 74 5.10 -8.28 11.48
C LEU A 74 5.64 -9.51 10.75
N CYS A 75 5.13 -9.80 9.55
CA CYS A 75 5.63 -10.90 8.72
C CYS A 75 7.13 -10.72 8.41
N LEU A 76 7.58 -9.51 8.12
CA LEU A 76 9.01 -9.21 7.94
C LEU A 76 9.82 -9.49 9.20
N ILE A 77 9.37 -8.99 10.35
CA ILE A 77 10.07 -9.15 11.65
C ILE A 77 10.18 -10.64 12.02
N PHE A 78 9.12 -11.41 11.80
CA PHE A 78 9.07 -12.83 12.13
C PHE A 78 9.56 -13.76 11.02
N ASN A 79 10.05 -13.23 9.89
CA ASN A 79 10.41 -14.01 8.69
C ASN A 79 9.29 -14.96 8.23
N GLN A 80 8.04 -14.50 8.28
CA GLN A 80 6.86 -15.22 7.83
C GLN A 80 6.41 -14.77 6.44
N ASN A 81 5.68 -15.63 5.75
CA ASN A 81 5.04 -15.28 4.49
C ASN A 81 3.83 -14.38 4.76
N TYR A 82 3.82 -13.20 4.15
CA TYR A 82 2.66 -12.30 4.18
C TYR A 82 1.59 -12.74 3.17
N ILE A 83 0.33 -12.72 3.61
CA ILE A 83 -0.86 -12.95 2.78
C ILE A 83 -1.82 -11.79 3.05
N GLN A 84 -2.33 -11.19 1.98
CA GLN A 84 -3.33 -10.13 2.04
C GLN A 84 -4.72 -10.76 1.89
N ASP A 85 -5.63 -10.42 2.82
CA ASP A 85 -7.05 -10.84 2.83
C ASP A 85 -7.99 -9.63 2.70
#